data_AF-A0A436EHF8-F1
#
_entry.id   AF-A0A436EHF8-F1
#
_cell.length_a   1.000
_cell.length_b   1.000
_cell.length_c   1.000
_cell.angle_alpha   90.00
_cell.angle_beta   90.00
_cell.angle_gamma   90.00
#
_symmetry.space_group_name_H-M   'P 1'
#
loop_
_entity.id
_entity.type
_entity.pdbx_description
1 polymer ?
#
loop_
_entity_poly.entity_id
_entity_poly.type
_entity_poly.pdbx_seq_one_letter_code
_entity_poly.pdbx_strand_id
1 'polypeptide(L)'
;SNDPRAQEAMALFAFRAAREAAALANTMGGLECLVFTAGIGERSASIRKAICEKLTWLGVVLEERANDIHAEIISRPESKVEVRVIATDEESVVARHSRKVMQA
;
A
#
# COMPACT_ATOMS: atom_id res chain seq x y z
N SER A 1 16.35 -11.93 -3.08
CA SER A 1 17.05 -13.19 -2.78
C SER A 1 16.75 -14.17 -3.90
N ASN A 2 17.72 -15.00 -4.28
CA ASN A 2 17.51 -16.08 -5.24
C ASN A 2 17.13 -17.40 -4.55
N ASP A 3 16.97 -17.41 -3.22
CA ASP A 3 16.42 -18.55 -2.49
C ASP A 3 14.92 -18.72 -2.85
N PRO A 4 14.50 -19.87 -3.42
CA PRO A 4 13.12 -20.12 -3.79
C PRO A 4 12.13 -19.94 -2.63
N ARG A 5 12.53 -20.27 -1.40
CA ARG A 5 11.68 -20.15 -0.20
C ARG A 5 11.44 -18.68 0.16
N ALA A 6 12.44 -17.82 -0.07
CA ALA A 6 12.28 -16.38 0.14
C ALA A 6 11.34 -15.77 -0.89
N GLN A 7 11.42 -16.22 -2.15
CA GLN A 7 10.51 -15.80 -3.21
C GLN A 7 9.07 -16.26 -2.92
N GLU A 8 8.90 -17.51 -2.47
CA GLU A 8 7.60 -18.04 -2.05
C GLU A 8 6.99 -17.23 -0.89
N ALA A 9 7.80 -16.92 0.12
CA ALA A 9 7.35 -16.10 1.25
C ALA A 9 6.89 -14.70 0.81
N MET A 10 7.63 -14.05 -0.11
CA MET A 10 7.23 -12.76 -0.68
C MET A 10 5.92 -12.87 -1.49
N ALA A 11 5.78 -13.93 -2.29
CA ALA A 11 4.57 -14.17 -3.08
C ALA A 11 3.35 -14.41 -2.19
N LEU A 12 3.50 -15.18 -1.12
CA LEU A 12 2.45 -15.42 -0.12
C LEU A 12 2.07 -14.14 0.62
N PHE A 13 3.06 -13.32 1.00
CA PHE A 13 2.82 -12.02 1.62
C PHE A 13 1.98 -11.12 0.72
N ALA A 14 2.41 -10.94 -0.53
CA ALA A 14 1.69 -10.10 -1.50
C ALA A 14 0.27 -10.63 -1.78
N PHE A 15 0.11 -11.95 -1.87
CA PHE A 15 -1.21 -12.58 -1.99
C PHE A 15 -2.12 -12.27 -0.81
N ARG A 16 -1.64 -12.43 0.43
CA ARG A 16 -2.44 -12.15 1.63
C ARG A 16 -2.81 -10.69 1.72
N ALA A 17 -1.87 -9.78 1.49
CA ALA A 17 -2.15 -8.34 1.50
C ALA A 17 -3.21 -7.95 0.46
N ALA A 18 -3.09 -8.45 -0.77
CA ALA A 18 -4.09 -8.21 -1.82
C ALA A 18 -5.47 -8.82 -1.46
N ARG A 19 -5.49 -10.00 -0.85
CA ARG A 19 -6.73 -10.64 -0.38
C ARG A 19 -7.45 -9.79 0.66
N GLU A 20 -6.74 -9.28 1.65
CA GLU A 20 -7.34 -8.42 2.68
C GLU A 20 -7.82 -7.09 2.07
N ALA A 21 -7.05 -6.47 1.19
CA ALA A 21 -7.46 -5.26 0.48
C ALA A 21 -8.76 -5.49 -0.33
N ALA A 22 -8.87 -6.62 -1.04
CA ALA A 22 -10.08 -6.97 -1.78
C ALA A 22 -11.29 -7.23 -0.88
N ALA A 23 -11.10 -7.85 0.28
CA ALA A 23 -12.18 -8.07 1.25
C ALA A 23 -12.74 -6.74 1.80
N LEU A 24 -11.85 -5.79 2.10
CA LEU A 24 -12.23 -4.44 2.52
C LEU A 24 -12.94 -3.68 1.39
N ALA A 25 -12.40 -3.71 0.18
CA ALA A 25 -13.02 -3.08 -0.99
C ALA A 25 -14.44 -3.61 -1.24
N ASN A 26 -14.65 -4.93 -1.13
CA ASN A 26 -15.97 -5.53 -1.25
C ASN A 26 -16.94 -5.03 -0.16
N THR A 27 -16.45 -4.84 1.07
CA THR A 27 -17.27 -4.38 2.19
C THR A 27 -17.68 -2.91 2.05
N MET A 28 -16.83 -2.09 1.42
CA MET A 28 -17.09 -0.68 1.15
C MET A 28 -17.87 -0.43 -0.16
N GLY A 29 -18.07 -1.45 -0.99
CA GLY A 29 -18.72 -1.33 -2.31
C GLY A 29 -17.80 -0.76 -3.40
N GLY A 30 -16.49 -0.72 -3.16
CA GLY A 30 -15.50 -0.16 -4.08
C GLY A 30 -14.19 0.22 -3.39
N LEU A 31 -13.25 0.72 -4.17
CA LEU A 31 -11.97 1.24 -3.70
C LEU A 31 -11.57 2.42 -4.60
N GLU A 32 -11.41 3.60 -4.04
CA GLU A 32 -10.96 4.79 -4.78
C GLU A 32 -9.46 5.04 -4.61
N CYS A 33 -8.91 4.66 -3.46
CA CYS A 33 -7.51 4.88 -3.12
C CYS A 33 -6.94 3.70 -2.33
N LEU A 34 -5.70 3.31 -2.65
CA LEU A 34 -4.88 2.35 -1.91
C LEU A 34 -3.61 3.04 -1.41
N VAL A 35 -3.44 3.12 -0.10
CA VAL A 35 -2.27 3.74 0.53
C VAL A 35 -1.33 2.67 1.07
N PHE A 36 -0.07 2.74 0.65
CA PHE A 36 1.04 2.03 1.27
C PHE A 36 1.75 2.95 2.28
N THR A 37 2.00 2.41 3.47
CA THR A 37 2.67 3.11 4.57
C THR A 37 3.52 2.13 5.39
N ALA A 38 4.22 2.63 6.42
CA ALA A 38 5.15 1.92 7.27
C ALA A 38 6.32 1.27 6.50
N GLY A 39 7.24 0.62 7.22
CA GLY A 39 8.52 0.17 6.66
C GLY A 39 8.44 -0.58 5.32
N ILE A 40 7.59 -1.62 5.21
CA ILE A 40 7.45 -2.39 3.96
C ILE A 40 6.73 -1.57 2.89
N GLY A 41 5.60 -0.95 3.23
CA GLY A 41 4.79 -0.20 2.28
C GLY A 41 5.54 1.01 1.71
N GLU A 42 6.36 1.67 2.50
CA GLU A 42 7.15 2.83 2.07
C GLU A 42 8.38 2.43 1.24
N ARG A 43 9.09 1.38 1.65
CA ARG A 43 10.45 1.10 1.17
C ARG A 43 10.57 -0.08 0.21
N SER A 44 9.52 -0.88 0.01
CA SER A 44 9.59 -2.07 -0.84
C SER A 44 8.76 -1.90 -2.13
N ALA A 45 9.38 -1.30 -3.15
CA ALA A 45 8.77 -1.14 -4.47
C ALA A 45 8.34 -2.47 -5.10
N SER A 46 9.13 -3.53 -4.91
CA SER A 46 8.83 -4.87 -5.43
C SER A 46 7.60 -5.51 -4.77
N ILE A 47 7.42 -5.31 -3.46
CA ILE A 47 6.23 -5.80 -2.74
C ILE A 47 4.99 -5.00 -3.16
N ARG A 48 5.09 -3.67 -3.25
CA ARG A 48 3.98 -2.85 -3.77
C ARG A 48 3.55 -3.30 -5.15
N LYS A 49 4.51 -3.51 -6.06
CA LYS A 49 4.25 -4.03 -7.41
C LYS A 49 3.51 -5.37 -7.37
N ALA A 50 4.02 -6.34 -6.61
CA ALA A 50 3.41 -7.67 -6.50
C ALA A 50 2.00 -7.66 -5.90
N ILE A 51 1.68 -6.70 -5.02
CA ILE A 51 0.33 -6.49 -4.48
C ILE A 51 -0.58 -5.87 -5.56
N CYS A 52 -0.13 -4.79 -6.19
CA CYS A 52 -0.89 -4.07 -7.22
C CYS A 52 -1.24 -4.95 -8.43
N GLU A 53 -0.32 -5.81 -8.87
CA GLU A 53 -0.56 -6.79 -9.96
C GLU A 53 -1.77 -7.70 -9.68
N LYS A 54 -2.00 -8.06 -8.41
CA LYS A 54 -3.13 -8.90 -7.99
C LYS A 54 -4.46 -8.15 -7.88
N LEU A 55 -4.42 -6.81 -7.89
CA LEU A 55 -5.58 -5.93 -7.77
C LEU A 55 -5.94 -5.25 -9.10
N THR A 56 -5.31 -5.66 -10.20
CA THR A 56 -5.58 -5.14 -11.56
C THR A 56 -7.05 -5.26 -11.96
N TRP A 57 -7.75 -6.30 -11.52
CA TRP A 57 -9.19 -6.50 -11.75
C TRP A 57 -10.08 -5.46 -11.03
N LEU A 58 -9.60 -4.83 -9.95
CA LEU A 58 -10.24 -3.67 -9.32
C LEU A 58 -9.97 -2.37 -10.08
N GLY A 59 -9.17 -2.41 -11.14
CA GLY A 59 -8.77 -1.25 -11.94
C GLY A 59 -7.52 -0.55 -11.44
N VAL A 60 -6.69 -1.21 -10.61
CA VAL A 60 -5.36 -0.72 -10.24
C VAL A 60 -4.43 -0.80 -11.45
N VAL A 61 -3.85 0.33 -11.85
CA VAL A 61 -2.82 0.43 -12.88
C VAL A 61 -1.60 1.15 -12.29
N LEU A 62 -0.53 0.41 -12.05
CA LEU A 62 0.70 0.93 -11.44
C LEU A 62 1.60 1.61 -12.48
N GLU A 63 2.20 2.74 -12.11
CA GLU A 63 3.30 3.35 -12.84
C GLU A 63 4.64 2.88 -12.27
N GLU A 64 5.31 1.97 -12.98
CA GLU A 64 6.51 1.29 -12.48
C GLU A 64 7.62 2.28 -12.11
N ARG A 65 7.87 3.29 -12.93
CA ARG A 65 8.92 4.27 -12.66
C ARG A 65 8.63 5.07 -11.39
N ALA A 66 7.39 5.50 -11.21
CA ALA A 66 6.97 6.24 -10.01
C ALA A 66 7.08 5.35 -8.76
N ASN A 67 6.70 4.08 -8.87
CA ASN A 67 6.84 3.10 -7.81
C ASN A 67 8.30 2.86 -7.42
N ASP A 68 9.21 2.75 -8.39
CA ASP A 68 10.62 2.45 -8.14
C ASP A 68 11.37 3.61 -7.46
N ILE A 69 10.97 4.85 -7.74
CA ILE A 69 11.54 6.05 -7.09
C ILE A 69 10.84 6.43 -5.78
N HIS A 70 9.88 5.61 -5.31
CA HIS A 70 9.08 5.89 -4.10
C HIS A 70 8.33 7.23 -4.16
N ALA A 71 7.76 7.55 -5.33
CA ALA A 71 6.93 8.74 -5.47
C ALA A 71 5.67 8.65 -4.58
N GLU A 72 5.10 9.82 -4.27
CA GLU A 72 3.90 9.92 -3.42
C GLU A 72 2.66 9.30 -4.07
N ILE A 73 2.53 9.44 -5.40
CA ILE A 73 1.50 8.77 -6.21
C ILE A 73 2.23 7.83 -7.18
N ILE A 74 1.83 6.57 -7.19
CA ILE A 74 2.45 5.50 -7.96
C ILE A 74 1.48 4.80 -8.91
N SER A 75 0.23 5.25 -9.00
CA SER A 75 -0.71 4.83 -10.04
C SER A 75 -0.56 5.67 -11.31
N ARG A 76 -0.90 5.07 -12.45
CA ARG A 76 -1.05 5.81 -13.70
C ARG A 76 -2.33 6.66 -13.73
N PRO A 77 -2.41 7.71 -14.57
CA PRO A 77 -3.61 8.53 -14.72
C PRO A 77 -4.88 7.76 -15.11
N GLU A 78 -4.74 6.66 -15.86
CA GLU A 78 -5.87 5.80 -16.26
C GLU A 78 -6.32 4.80 -15.18
N SER A 79 -5.61 4.72 -14.05
CA SER A 79 -5.97 3.85 -12.94
C SER A 79 -7.30 4.29 -12.34
N LYS A 80 -8.22 3.34 -12.11
CA LYS A 80 -9.49 3.63 -11.39
C LYS A 80 -9.27 3.80 -9.89
N VAL A 81 -8.18 3.23 -9.38
CA VAL A 81 -7.77 3.32 -7.99
C VAL A 81 -6.48 4.12 -7.92
N GLU A 82 -6.49 5.24 -7.22
CA GLU A 82 -5.26 5.98 -6.94
C GLU A 82 -4.38 5.17 -5.98
N VAL A 83 -3.10 5.00 -6.28
CA VAL A 83 -2.18 4.27 -5.41
C VAL A 83 -1.13 5.24 -4.87
N ARG A 84 -1.00 5.30 -3.55
CA ARG A 84 -0.10 6.25 -2.88
C ARG A 84 0.91 5.59 -1.96
N VAL A 85 2.03 6.26 -1.74
CA VAL A 85 2.99 5.96 -0.69
C VAL A 85 3.01 7.14 0.28
N ILE A 86 2.61 6.90 1.53
CA ILE A 86 2.52 7.95 2.55
C ILE A 86 3.32 7.47 3.76
N ALA A 87 4.30 8.26 4.19
CA ALA A 87 5.05 7.97 5.40
C ALA A 87 4.14 8.05 6.62
N THR A 88 4.20 7.04 7.49
CA THR A 88 3.53 7.12 8.79
C THR A 88 4.35 8.00 9.74
N ASP A 89 3.68 8.83 10.53
CA ASP A 89 4.28 9.63 11.60
C ASP A 89 3.52 9.32 12.90
N GLU A 90 3.93 8.24 13.54
CA GLU A 90 3.30 7.71 14.75
C GLU A 90 3.49 8.68 15.92
N GLU A 91 4.67 9.31 16.00
CA GLU A 91 5.05 10.27 17.03
C GLU A 91 4.13 11.50 17.02
N SER A 92 3.84 12.07 15.86
CA SER A 92 2.89 13.18 15.73
C SER A 92 1.47 12.79 16.12
N VAL A 93 1.04 11.55 15.85
CA VAL A 93 -0.27 11.04 16.27
C VAL A 93 -0.35 10.99 17.80
N VAL A 94 0.66 10.40 18.45
CA VAL A 94 0.73 10.31 19.91
C VAL A 94 0.78 11.71 20.53
N ALA A 95 1.63 12.60 20.03
CA ALA A 95 1.77 13.96 20.55
C ALA A 95 0.45 14.75 20.49
N ARG A 96 -0.27 14.69 19.35
CA ARG A 96 -1.60 15.33 19.22
C ARG A 96 -2.62 14.73 20.18
N HIS A 97 -2.63 13.41 20.35
CA HIS A 97 -3.57 12.75 21.25
C HIS A 97 -3.30 13.14 22.71
N SER A 98 -2.04 13.06 23.15
CA SER A 98 -1.62 13.49 24.50
C SER A 98 -1.98 14.94 24.77
N ARG A 99 -1.70 15.84 23.80
CA ARG A 99 -2.07 17.26 23.91
C ARG A 99 -3.59 17.44 24.09
N LYS A 100 -4.41 16.71 23.32
CA LYS A 100 -5.88 16.79 23.42
C LYS A 100 -6.38 16.38 24.79
N VAL A 101 -5.80 15.34 25.39
CA VAL A 101 -6.16 14.88 26.75
C VAL A 101 -5.72 15.89 27.82
N MET A 102 -4.54 16.49 27.67
CA MET A 102 -4.04 17.49 28.63
C MET A 102 -4.78 18.84 28.58
N GLN A 103 -5.50 19.13 27.48
CA GLN A 103 -6.25 20.38 27.28
C GLN A 103 -7.75 20.24 27.58
N ALA A 104 -8.22 19.05 27.95
CA ALA A 104 -9.58 18.77 28.39
C ALA A 104 -9.71 18.91 29.91
#